data_AF-A0A1Q7YIX7-F1
#
_entry.id   AF-A0A1Q7YIX7-F1
#
_cell.length_a   1.000
_cell.length_b   1.000
_cell.length_c   1.000
_cell.angle_alpha   90.00
_cell.angle_beta   90.00
_cell.angle_gamma   90.00
#
_symmetry.space_group_name_H-M   'P 1'
#
loop_
_entity.id
_entity.type
_entity.pdbx_description
1 polymer ?
#
loop_
_entity_poly.entity_id
_entity_poly.type
_entity_poly.pdbx_seq_one_letter_code
_entity_poly.pdbx_strand_id
1 'polypeptide(L)'
;MANRKGVFIGAYVPNELKESLRRRAASEHRTLSQEITRILTEAIHGRGLPPGSIDRRGGSSTPRRRSTDPQPRRRASDVAYDSSNPNGGEE
;
A
#
# COMPACT_ATOMS: atom_id res chain seq x y z
N MET A 1 16.31 -4.02 -29.93
CA MET A 1 15.19 -3.33 -29.24
C MET A 1 13.99 -4.26 -29.22
N ALA A 2 13.51 -4.68 -28.05
CA ALA A 2 12.34 -5.54 -27.96
C ALA A 2 11.10 -4.78 -28.45
N ASN A 3 10.41 -5.32 -29.46
CA ASN A 3 9.09 -4.85 -29.88
C ASN A 3 8.10 -5.07 -28.73
N ARG A 4 7.98 -4.09 -27.82
CA ARG A 4 6.97 -4.11 -26.77
C ARG A 4 5.62 -3.78 -27.43
N LYS A 5 4.81 -4.81 -27.67
CA LYS A 5 3.44 -4.68 -28.17
C LYS A 5 2.58 -3.97 -27.10
N GLY A 6 2.54 -2.64 -27.15
CA GLY A 6 1.63 -1.83 -26.34
C GLY A 6 0.32 -1.55 -27.10
N VAL A 7 -0.79 -1.39 -26.37
CA VAL A 7 -2.08 -0.91 -26.90
C VAL A 7 -2.24 0.55 -26.51
N PHE A 8 -2.72 1.38 -27.43
CA PHE A 8 -3.04 2.78 -27.15
C PHE A 8 -4.39 2.89 -26.44
N ILE A 9 -4.42 3.66 -25.34
CA ILE A 9 -5.64 3.92 -24.58
C ILE A 9 -6.02 5.39 -24.79
N GLY A 10 -7.20 5.62 -25.35
CA GLY A 10 -7.83 6.94 -25.43
C GLY A 10 -8.90 7.07 -24.35
N ALA A 11 -8.87 8.13 -23.56
CA ALA A 11 -9.89 8.44 -22.57
C ALA A 11 -10.12 9.95 -22.53
N TYR A 12 -11.36 10.35 -22.26
CA TYR A 12 -11.66 11.74 -21.94
C TYR A 12 -11.08 12.08 -20.57
N VAL A 13 -10.35 13.18 -20.49
CA VAL A 13 -9.76 13.68 -19.26
C VAL A 13 -10.07 15.17 -19.15
N PRO A 14 -10.72 15.63 -18.08
CA PRO A 14 -10.94 17.05 -17.85
C PRO A 14 -9.63 17.84 -17.89
N ASN A 15 -9.66 19.06 -18.43
CA ASN A 15 -8.46 19.87 -18.66
C ASN A 15 -7.65 20.11 -17.37
N GLU A 16 -8.34 20.40 -16.27
CA GLU A 16 -7.70 20.64 -14.96
C GLU A 16 -6.97 19.38 -14.45
N LEU A 17 -7.57 18.21 -14.66
CA LEU A 17 -6.97 16.93 -14.26
C LEU A 17 -5.75 16.59 -15.13
N LYS A 18 -5.83 16.85 -16.44
CA LYS A 18 -4.71 16.67 -17.36
C LYS A 18 -3.52 17.55 -16.97
N GLU A 19 -3.77 18.82 -16.65
CA GLU A 19 -2.73 19.76 -16.24
C GLU A 19 -2.10 19.37 -14.90
N SER A 20 -2.93 18.95 -13.94
CA SER A 20 -2.46 18.43 -12.64
C SER A 20 -1.57 17.19 -12.80
N LEU A 21 -1.98 16.23 -13.64
CA LEU A 21 -1.17 15.05 -13.96
C LEU A 21 0.14 15.43 -14.64
N ARG A 22 0.13 16.41 -15.54
CA ARG A 22 1.34 16.88 -16.23
C ARG A 22 2.34 17.51 -15.26
N ARG A 23 1.87 18.35 -14.33
CA ARG A 23 2.72 18.97 -13.30
C ARG A 23 3.32 17.92 -12.37
N ARG A 24 2.52 16.94 -11.96
CA ARG A 24 3.00 15.81 -11.15
C ARG A 24 4.07 15.00 -11.88
N ALA A 25 3.82 14.64 -13.14
CA ALA A 25 4.78 13.90 -13.95
C ALA A 25 6.10 14.68 -14.08
N ALA A 26 6.04 15.99 -14.34
CA ALA A 26 7.22 16.85 -14.44
C ALA A 26 8.03 16.91 -13.12
N SER A 27 7.36 16.94 -11.96
CA SER A 27 8.02 16.94 -10.65
C SER A 27 8.81 15.68 -10.36
N GLU A 28 8.41 14.55 -10.95
CA GLU A 28 9.06 13.26 -10.80
C GLU A 28 9.95 12.90 -12.02
N HIS A 29 10.22 13.86 -12.91
CA HIS A 29 10.99 13.68 -14.15
C HIS A 29 10.44 12.56 -15.07
N ARG A 30 9.12 12.39 -15.11
CA ARG A 30 8.41 11.38 -15.90
C ARG A 30 7.55 12.02 -16.98
N THR A 31 7.28 11.27 -18.05
CA THR A 31 6.29 11.69 -19.06
C THR A 31 4.87 11.43 -18.56
N LEU A 32 3.89 12.13 -19.13
CA LEU A 32 2.47 11.94 -18.78
C LEU A 32 2.03 10.46 -18.95
N SER A 33 2.43 9.81 -20.04
CA SER A 33 2.11 8.40 -20.29
C SER A 33 2.75 7.47 -19.25
N GLN A 34 3.96 7.78 -18.79
CA GLN A 34 4.62 7.02 -17.73
C GLN A 34 3.92 7.20 -16.38
N GLU A 35 3.46 8.42 -16.07
CA GLU A 35 2.70 8.70 -14.84
C GLU A 35 1.36 7.97 -14.83
N ILE A 36 0.62 8.01 -15.94
CA ILE A 36 -0.64 7.28 -16.09
C ILE A 36 -0.40 5.77 -15.93
N THR A 37 0.64 5.23 -16.56
CA THR A 37 0.99 3.80 -16.43
C THR A 37 1.31 3.44 -14.98
N ARG A 38 2.05 4.30 -14.26
CA ARG A 38 2.34 4.07 -12.82
C ARG A 38 1.05 4.05 -12.00
N ILE A 39 0.20 5.06 -12.17
CA ILE A 39 -1.07 5.17 -11.42
C ILE A 39 -1.95 3.95 -11.70
N LEU A 40 -2.08 3.52 -12.95
CA LEU A 40 -2.85 2.32 -13.31
C LEU A 40 -2.23 1.06 -12.70
N THR A 41 -0.90 0.94 -12.72
CA THR A 41 -0.20 -0.19 -12.10
C THR A 41 -0.44 -0.23 -10.59
N GLU A 42 -0.32 0.91 -9.90
CA GLU A 42 -0.59 1.05 -8.46
C GLU A 42 -2.06 0.78 -8.11
N ALA A 43 -3.01 1.18 -8.95
CA ALA A 43 -4.42 0.92 -8.74
C ALA A 43 -4.75 -0.58 -8.83
N ILE A 44 -4.03 -1.33 -9.69
CA ILE A 44 -4.23 -2.78 -9.86
C ILE A 44 -3.50 -3.58 -8.77
N HIS A 45 -2.25 -3.21 -8.46
CA HIS A 45 -1.36 -4.00 -7.60
C HIS A 45 -1.26 -3.48 -6.15
N GLY A 46 -1.74 -2.28 -5.87
CA GLY A 46 -1.58 -1.59 -4.58
C GLY A 46 -0.41 -0.60 -4.55
N ARG A 47 -0.44 0.33 -3.58
CA ARG A 47 0.63 1.33 -3.38
C ARG A 47 1.94 0.65 -2.93
N GLY A 48 3.04 0.95 -3.62
CA GLY A 48 4.40 0.67 -3.13
C GLY A 48 5.02 -0.65 -3.58
N LEU A 49 4.38 -1.38 -4.50
CA LEU A 49 4.96 -2.57 -5.09
C LEU A 49 5.77 -2.17 -6.35
N PRO A 50 7.11 -2.33 -6.35
CA PRO A 50 7.91 -2.05 -7.54
C PRO A 50 7.42 -2.86 -8.75
N PRO A 51 7.58 -2.36 -9.98
CA PRO A 51 7.12 -3.05 -11.18
C PRO A 51 7.70 -4.48 -11.25
N GLY A 52 6.82 -5.49 -11.30
CA GLY A 52 7.18 -6.91 -11.26
C GLY A 52 7.07 -7.58 -9.88
N SER A 53 6.72 -6.83 -8.83
CA SER A 53 6.42 -7.41 -7.53
C SER A 53 4.96 -7.86 -7.45
N ILE A 54 4.79 -9.16 -7.24
CA ILE A 54 3.51 -9.78 -6.90
C ILE A 54 3.29 -9.53 -5.41
N ASP A 55 2.16 -8.94 -5.03
CA ASP A 55 1.76 -8.90 -3.63
C ASP A 55 1.50 -10.33 -3.15
N ARG A 56 2.49 -10.94 -2.48
CA ARG A 56 2.34 -12.27 -1.88
C ARG A 56 1.72 -12.20 -0.49
N ARG A 57 1.38 -11.01 0.01
CA ARG A 57 0.62 -10.87 1.25
C ARG A 57 -0.83 -11.18 0.90
N GLY A 58 -1.14 -12.47 0.76
CA GLY A 58 -2.53 -12.91 0.78
C GLY A 58 -3.19 -12.30 2.03
N GLY A 59 -4.44 -11.83 1.91
CA GLY A 59 -5.19 -11.11 2.96
C GLY A 59 -5.35 -11.84 4.31
N SER A 60 -4.73 -13.01 4.44
CA SER A 60 -4.51 -13.81 5.63
C SER A 60 -2.99 -13.88 5.92
N SER A 61 -2.30 -12.75 6.07
CA SER A 61 -0.98 -12.77 6.70
C SER A 61 -1.18 -13.11 8.18
N THR A 62 -1.38 -14.40 8.45
CA THR A 62 -1.44 -14.95 9.79
C THR A 62 -0.17 -14.52 10.52
N PRO A 63 -0.28 -14.04 11.78
CA PRO A 63 0.88 -13.79 12.60
C PRO A 63 1.79 -15.01 12.55
N ARG A 64 3.10 -14.82 12.46
CA ARG A 64 4.11 -15.89 12.39
C ARG A 64 4.10 -16.84 13.59
N ARG A 65 3.22 -16.58 14.57
CA ARG A 65 2.90 -17.44 15.69
C ARG A 65 1.90 -18.51 15.25
N ARG A 66 2.28 -19.77 15.42
CA ARG A 66 1.33 -20.88 15.30
C ARG A 66 0.30 -20.73 16.42
N SER A 67 -0.93 -21.18 16.21
CA SER A 67 -1.94 -21.28 17.28
C SER A 67 -1.49 -22.15 18.46
N THR A 68 -0.45 -22.97 18.25
CA THR A 68 0.23 -23.79 19.26
C THR A 68 1.35 -23.08 20.00
N ASP A 69 1.76 -21.88 19.58
CA ASP A 69 2.86 -21.18 20.25
C ASP A 69 2.41 -20.70 21.63
N PRO A 70 3.18 -21.00 22.70
CA PRO A 70 2.84 -20.54 24.03
C PRO A 70 2.78 -19.00 24.09
N GLN A 71 1.79 -18.50 24.81
CA GLN A 71 1.68 -17.07 25.13
C GLN A 71 2.97 -16.62 25.83
N PRO A 72 3.47 -15.40 25.55
CA PRO A 72 4.62 -14.87 26.27
C PRO A 72 4.30 -14.86 27.76
N ARG A 73 5.25 -15.36 28.57
CA ARG A 73 5.13 -15.31 30.03
C ARG A 73 5.10 -13.84 30.46
N ARG A 74 4.16 -13.48 31.34
CA ARG A 74 4.16 -12.18 32.01
C ARG A 74 5.52 -11.96 32.69
N ARG A 75 6.12 -10.80 32.47
CA ARG A 75 7.31 -10.38 33.20
C ARG A 75 6.89 -9.95 34.61
N ALA A 76 7.81 -10.04 35.57
CA ALA A 76 7.55 -9.63 36.95
C ALA A 76 7.15 -8.15 37.09
N SER A 77 7.48 -7.32 36.10
CA SER A 77 7.13 -5.90 36.01
C SER A 77 5.76 -5.62 35.38
N ASP A 78 5.06 -6.63 34.87
CA ASP A 78 3.81 -6.42 34.15
C ASP A 78 2.67 -6.14 35.14
N VAL A 79 2.08 -4.96 35.05
CA VAL A 79 0.90 -4.56 35.84
C VAL A 79 -0.28 -5.49 35.53
N ALA A 80 -1.05 -5.87 36.55
CA ALA A 80 -2.27 -6.64 36.36
C ALA A 80 -3.28 -5.82 35.55
N TYR A 81 -3.86 -6.41 34.50
CA TYR A 81 -4.93 -5.76 33.75
C TYR A 81 -6.22 -6.05 34.50
N ASP A 82 -6.77 -5.03 35.15
CA ASP A 82 -8.06 -5.11 35.83
C ASP A 82 -9.18 -4.90 34.81
N SER A 83 -9.88 -5.99 34.46
CA SER A 83 -10.99 -5.94 33.49
C SER A 83 -12.27 -5.35 34.07
N SER A 84 -12.28 -4.96 35.34
CA SER A 84 -13.47 -4.39 36.01
C SER A 84 -13.54 -2.87 35.98
N ASN A 85 -12.50 -2.18 35.48
CA ASN A 85 -12.48 -0.72 35.43
C ASN A 85 -12.42 -0.20 33.96
N PRO A 86 -13.57 0.18 33.35
CA PRO A 86 -13.58 0.76 32.01
C PRO A 86 -13.13 2.23 31.96
N ASN A 87 -12.70 2.83 33.09
CA ASN A 87 -12.27 4.22 33.17
C ASN A 87 -10.90 4.38 33.85
N GLY A 88 -9.86 4.57 33.04
CA GLY A 88 -8.56 5.07 33.47
C GLY A 88 -7.66 5.11 32.23
N GLY A 89 -7.52 6.19 31.48
CA GLY A 89 -7.58 7.60 31.85
C GLY A 89 -6.24 8.19 31.38
N GLU A 90 -6.33 9.14 30.46
CA GLU A 90 -5.22 9.95 29.95
C GLU A 90 -4.48 10.64 31.11
N GLU A 91 -3.18 10.36 31.26
CA GLU A 91 -2.08 11.31 31.53
C GLU A 91 -0.72 10.59 31.50
#